data_AF-A0A5E8EVE8-F1
#
_entry.id   AF-A0A5E8EVE8-F1
#
_cell.length_a   1.000
_cell.length_b   1.000
_cell.length_c   1.000
_cell.angle_alpha   90.00
_cell.angle_beta   90.00
_cell.angle_gamma   90.00
#
_symmetry.space_group_name_H-M   'P 1'
#
loop_
_entity.id
_entity.type
_entity.pdbx_description
1 polymer ?
#
loop_
_entity_poly.entity_id
_entity_poly.type
_entity_poly.pdbx_seq_one_letter_code
_entity_poly.pdbx_strand_id
1 'polypeptide(L)'
;MIRAMQEDEVLEALAKGVRRTSDLIRQATEYHGGAVRTEYLLTADIAREFIERHFQVKVECLNRSLVNALTRSKGTAPSKLLRSKRIDVAVVESDLIPLAIVEVKIGVSKLTRLKGDLEKISTTLALMQPKFASRAVGALVFQMHTTSKKWYRAEQFRAAAEAKEKRLREELRIFAKGRTDTIFAMHSLQRPDEGVTGRAVDGIGEEAEWGAFGHATRYHAILIRDTRPVPPPPSTIAELRSQSGR
;
A
#
# COMPACT_ATOMS: atom_id res chain seq x y z
N MET A 1 23.07 1.17 -14.47
CA MET A 1 22.18 2.33 -14.23
C MET A 1 21.02 1.82 -13.42
N ILE A 2 20.78 2.35 -12.22
CA ILE A 2 19.78 1.80 -11.28
C ILE A 2 18.40 2.30 -11.78
N ARG A 3 17.47 1.40 -12.11
CA ARG A 3 16.13 1.67 -12.69
C ARG A 3 15.21 2.27 -11.63
N ALA A 4 14.41 3.29 -11.96
CA ALA A 4 13.30 3.72 -11.10
C ALA A 4 12.04 2.96 -11.52
N MET A 5 11.27 2.46 -10.55
CA MET A 5 9.97 1.85 -10.85
C MET A 5 8.96 2.96 -11.10
N GLN A 6 8.19 2.84 -12.17
CA GLN A 6 7.13 3.79 -12.48
C GLN A 6 5.90 3.50 -11.63
N GLU A 7 5.11 4.54 -11.30
CA GLU A 7 3.90 4.38 -10.48
C GLU A 7 2.89 3.42 -11.13
N ASP A 8 2.73 3.50 -12.46
CA ASP A 8 1.83 2.62 -13.20
C ASP A 8 2.27 1.15 -13.14
N GLU A 9 3.58 0.88 -13.18
CA GLU A 9 4.11 -0.49 -13.05
C GLU A 9 3.83 -1.07 -11.66
N VAL A 10 3.96 -0.25 -10.62
CA VAL A 10 3.59 -0.62 -9.25
C VAL A 10 2.09 -0.89 -9.17
N LEU A 11 1.25 0.05 -9.62
CA LEU A 11 -0.21 -0.10 -9.56
C LEU A 11 -0.70 -1.34 -10.31
N GLU A 12 -0.12 -1.62 -11.47
CA GLU A 12 -0.46 -2.80 -12.27
C GLU A 12 -0.10 -4.10 -11.54
N ALA A 13 1.08 -4.17 -10.90
CA ALA A 13 1.47 -5.32 -10.09
C ALA A 13 0.55 -5.50 -8.87
N LEU A 14 0.23 -4.41 -8.17
CA LEU A 14 -0.67 -4.42 -7.02
C LEU A 14 -2.09 -4.87 -7.41
N ALA A 15 -2.61 -4.37 -8.54
CA ALA A 15 -3.94 -4.73 -9.02
C ALA A 15 -4.04 -6.21 -9.42
N LYS A 16 -3.00 -6.78 -10.03
CA LYS A 16 -2.96 -8.22 -10.35
C LYS A 16 -2.88 -9.08 -9.08
N GLY A 17 -2.09 -8.66 -8.08
CA GLY A 17 -1.96 -9.38 -6.81
C GLY A 17 -3.29 -9.40 -6.05
N VAL A 18 -3.94 -8.23 -5.95
CA VAL A 18 -5.30 -8.09 -5.41
C VAL A 18 -6.29 -8.99 -6.15
N ARG A 19 -6.23 -9.02 -7.49
CA ARG A 19 -7.14 -9.83 -8.30
C ARG A 19 -7.06 -11.31 -7.92
N ARG A 20 -5.86 -11.89 -7.85
CA ARG A 20 -5.66 -13.29 -7.46
C ARG A 20 -6.28 -13.61 -6.11
N THR A 21 -5.99 -12.79 -5.10
CA THR A 21 -6.56 -12.98 -3.76
C THR A 21 -8.08 -12.84 -3.78
N SER A 22 -8.61 -11.83 -4.48
CA SER A 22 -10.05 -11.57 -4.53
C SER A 22 -10.82 -12.69 -5.25
N ASP A 23 -10.25 -13.25 -6.33
CA ASP A 23 -10.84 -14.37 -7.07
C ASP A 23 -10.85 -15.65 -6.22
N LEU A 24 -9.75 -15.94 -5.51
CA LEU A 24 -9.69 -17.07 -4.58
C LEU A 24 -10.72 -16.94 -3.45
N ILE A 25 -10.80 -15.75 -2.83
CA ILE A 25 -11.75 -15.51 -1.73
C ILE A 25 -13.19 -15.61 -2.21
N ARG A 26 -13.48 -15.14 -3.44
CA ARG A 26 -14.81 -15.27 -4.05
C ARG A 26 -15.22 -16.74 -4.23
N GLN A 27 -14.27 -17.60 -4.62
CA GLN A 27 -14.53 -19.03 -4.83
C GLN A 27 -14.65 -19.83 -3.52
N ALA A 28 -14.10 -19.35 -2.42
CA ALA A 28 -14.07 -20.08 -1.14
C ALA A 28 -15.42 -20.10 -0.37
N THR A 29 -16.50 -19.50 -0.91
CA THR A 29 -17.92 -19.53 -0.46
C THR A 29 -18.27 -19.25 1.01
N GLU A 30 -17.31 -19.03 1.90
CA GLU A 30 -17.57 -18.60 3.26
C GLU A 30 -16.64 -17.45 3.61
N TYR A 31 -17.24 -16.48 4.31
CA TYR A 31 -16.59 -15.34 4.92
C TYR A 31 -15.17 -15.71 5.38
N HIS A 32 -14.18 -15.15 4.67
CA HIS A 32 -12.78 -14.94 5.01
C HIS A 32 -12.23 -15.87 6.10
N GLY A 33 -11.23 -16.70 5.81
CA GLY A 33 -10.54 -17.55 6.79
C GLY A 33 -9.79 -16.81 7.92
N GLY A 34 -10.40 -15.78 8.50
CA GLY A 34 -9.86 -14.74 9.35
C GLY A 34 -9.44 -13.50 8.56
N ALA A 35 -9.59 -12.34 9.21
CA ALA A 35 -8.95 -11.10 8.80
C ALA A 35 -7.44 -11.34 8.54
N VAL A 36 -6.79 -12.03 9.47
CA VAL A 36 -5.36 -12.33 9.42
C VAL A 36 -4.95 -13.14 8.18
N ARG A 37 -5.71 -14.19 7.82
CA ARG A 37 -5.39 -15.03 6.66
C ARG A 37 -5.54 -14.26 5.34
N THR A 38 -6.53 -13.38 5.25
CA THR A 38 -6.76 -12.56 4.05
C THR A 38 -5.64 -11.56 3.85
N GLU A 39 -5.17 -10.91 4.93
CA GLU A 39 -4.02 -10.00 4.87
C GLU A 39 -2.75 -10.73 4.40
N TYR A 40 -2.46 -11.93 4.94
CA TYR A 40 -1.31 -12.74 4.52
C TYR A 40 -1.38 -13.23 3.07
N LEU A 41 -2.54 -13.70 2.61
CA LEU A 41 -2.73 -14.11 1.21
C LEU A 41 -2.49 -12.93 0.27
N LEU A 42 -3.05 -11.76 0.62
CA LEU A 42 -2.87 -10.56 -0.17
C LEU A 42 -1.41 -10.11 -0.25
N THR A 43 -0.70 -10.14 0.88
CA THR A 43 0.75 -9.87 0.93
C THR A 43 1.54 -10.85 0.06
N ALA A 44 1.22 -12.15 0.14
CA ALA A 44 1.90 -13.18 -0.64
C ALA A 44 1.64 -13.05 -2.15
N ASP A 45 0.40 -12.79 -2.56
CA ASP A 45 0.04 -12.61 -3.97
C ASP A 45 0.65 -11.33 -4.55
N ILE A 46 0.71 -10.24 -3.79
CA ILE A 46 1.44 -9.02 -4.18
C ILE A 46 2.93 -9.31 -4.35
N ALA A 47 3.55 -9.98 -3.39
CA ALA A 47 4.97 -10.35 -3.48
C ALA A 47 5.24 -11.23 -4.71
N ARG A 48 4.35 -12.19 -4.97
CA ARG A 48 4.42 -13.08 -6.14
C ARG A 48 4.38 -12.31 -7.45
N GLU A 49 3.49 -11.33 -7.59
CA GLU A 49 3.42 -10.52 -8.83
C GLU A 49 4.71 -9.77 -9.12
N PHE A 50 5.39 -9.24 -8.10
CA PHE A 50 6.70 -8.62 -8.30
C PHE A 50 7.78 -9.65 -8.67
N ILE A 51 7.75 -10.85 -8.08
CA ILE A 51 8.68 -11.94 -8.42
C ILE A 51 8.47 -12.41 -9.87
N GLU A 52 7.21 -12.57 -10.31
CA GLU A 52 6.88 -12.97 -11.68
C GLU A 52 7.30 -11.91 -12.72
N ARG A 53 7.44 -10.65 -12.31
CA ARG A 53 8.04 -9.56 -13.11
C ARG A 53 9.57 -9.48 -13.01
N HIS A 54 10.22 -10.49 -12.44
CA HIS A 54 11.67 -10.60 -12.25
C HIS A 54 12.29 -9.57 -11.30
N PHE A 55 11.51 -9.04 -10.36
CA PHE A 55 12.09 -8.23 -9.27
C PHE A 55 12.57 -9.10 -8.10
N GLN A 56 13.58 -8.63 -7.39
CA GLN A 56 13.95 -9.20 -6.09
C GLN A 56 12.99 -8.69 -5.02
N VAL A 57 12.44 -9.60 -4.23
CA VAL A 57 11.42 -9.29 -3.21
C VAL A 57 11.85 -9.80 -1.84
N LYS A 58 11.63 -8.98 -0.81
CA LYS A 58 11.82 -9.31 0.60
C LYS A 58 10.49 -9.13 1.34
N VAL A 59 9.97 -10.20 1.92
CA VAL A 59 8.74 -10.18 2.72
C VAL A 59 9.09 -9.96 4.20
N GLU A 60 8.27 -9.22 4.93
CA GLU A 60 8.48 -8.89 6.35
C GLU A 60 9.86 -8.24 6.61
N CYS A 61 10.27 -7.37 5.69
CA CYS A 61 11.59 -6.77 5.67
C CYS A 61 11.73 -5.70 6.76
N LEU A 62 12.73 -5.83 7.62
CA LEU A 62 13.05 -4.78 8.61
C LEU A 62 13.38 -3.46 7.90
N ASN A 63 12.66 -2.38 8.24
CA ASN A 63 12.83 -1.09 7.57
C ASN A 63 14.27 -0.56 7.69
N ARG A 64 14.91 -0.81 8.84
CA ARG A 64 16.31 -0.42 9.07
C ARG A 64 17.28 -1.07 8.08
N SER A 65 16.98 -2.27 7.58
CA SER A 65 17.82 -2.95 6.60
C SER A 65 17.82 -2.23 5.25
N LEU A 66 16.72 -1.56 4.90
CA LEU A 66 16.62 -0.74 3.69
C LEU A 66 17.33 0.62 3.84
N VAL A 67 17.42 1.13 5.07
CA VAL A 67 17.82 2.52 5.32
C VAL A 67 19.28 2.65 5.78
N ASN A 68 19.82 1.72 6.55
CA ASN A 68 21.13 1.87 7.22
C ASN A 68 22.28 2.19 6.27
N ALA A 69 22.33 1.56 5.09
CA ALA A 69 23.35 1.85 4.07
C ALA A 69 23.05 3.11 3.23
N LEU A 70 21.81 3.58 3.27
CA LEU A 70 21.28 4.66 2.43
C LEU A 70 20.91 5.92 3.24
N THR A 71 21.34 6.00 4.51
CA THR A 71 20.87 7.01 5.46
C THR A 71 21.42 8.40 5.14
N ARG A 72 20.58 9.41 5.41
CA ARG A 72 20.84 10.84 5.17
C ARG A 72 22.04 11.44 5.93
N SER A 73 22.41 10.94 7.12
CA SER A 73 23.36 11.62 8.01
C SER A 73 24.04 10.68 9.02
N LYS A 74 25.31 10.97 9.36
CA LYS A 74 26.08 10.31 10.43
C LYS A 74 25.53 10.50 11.85
N GLY A 75 24.48 11.31 12.07
CA GLY A 75 23.87 11.55 13.38
C GLY A 75 22.43 11.05 13.53
N THR A 76 21.78 10.65 12.45
CA THR A 76 20.41 10.10 12.52
C THR A 76 20.51 8.60 12.65
N ALA A 77 20.31 8.05 13.85
CA ALA A 77 20.30 6.61 14.06
C ALA A 77 18.96 6.03 13.60
N PRO A 78 18.85 5.41 12.40
CA PRO A 78 17.57 4.87 11.91
C PRO A 78 17.06 3.78 12.85
N SER A 79 17.97 3.08 13.55
CA SER A 79 17.66 2.11 14.59
C SER A 79 16.78 2.68 15.72
N LYS A 80 16.92 3.97 16.08
CA LYS A 80 16.08 4.59 17.13
C LYS A 80 14.66 4.92 16.64
N LEU A 81 14.53 5.33 15.37
CA LEU A 81 13.26 5.80 14.78
C LEU A 81 12.45 4.67 14.15
N LEU A 82 13.11 3.74 13.47
CA LEU A 82 12.48 2.60 12.80
C LEU A 82 12.41 1.36 13.70
N ARG A 83 13.28 1.23 14.71
CA ARG A 83 13.28 0.12 15.67
C ARG A 83 13.17 -1.25 14.98
N SER A 84 12.14 -2.02 15.33
CA SER A 84 11.78 -3.33 14.78
C SER A 84 10.65 -3.27 13.75
N LYS A 85 10.27 -2.08 13.26
CA LYS A 85 9.25 -1.94 12.22
C LYS A 85 9.66 -2.72 10.97
N ARG A 86 8.69 -3.39 10.37
CA ARG A 86 8.81 -4.17 9.14
C ARG A 86 7.88 -3.62 8.08
N ILE A 87 8.32 -3.78 6.83
CA ILE A 87 7.52 -3.62 5.62
C ILE A 87 7.07 -5.00 5.18
N ASP A 88 5.78 -5.15 4.89
CA ASP A 88 5.19 -6.43 4.47
C ASP A 88 5.86 -6.95 3.19
N VAL A 89 6.00 -6.10 2.17
CA VAL A 89 6.72 -6.43 0.92
C VAL A 89 7.67 -5.30 0.52
N ALA A 90 8.96 -5.60 0.41
CA ALA A 90 9.95 -4.70 -0.16
C ALA A 90 10.46 -5.25 -1.49
N VAL A 91 10.27 -4.48 -2.56
CA VAL A 91 10.84 -4.74 -3.88
C VAL A 91 12.17 -4.01 -3.97
N VAL A 92 13.23 -4.72 -4.31
CA VAL A 92 14.59 -4.18 -4.28
C VAL A 92 15.31 -4.49 -5.59
N GLU A 93 16.19 -3.58 -6.04
CA GLU A 93 17.03 -3.83 -7.22
C GLU A 93 18.30 -4.61 -6.85
N SER A 94 18.77 -4.41 -5.64
CA SER A 94 19.86 -5.12 -4.97
C SER A 94 19.47 -5.29 -3.52
N ASP A 95 20.22 -6.05 -2.73
CA ASP A 95 19.89 -6.29 -1.33
C ASP A 95 19.65 -5.04 -0.45
N LEU A 96 20.03 -3.87 -0.94
CA LEU A 96 20.03 -2.60 -0.22
C LEU A 96 19.13 -1.52 -0.81
N ILE A 97 18.83 -1.51 -2.12
CA ILE A 97 18.16 -0.38 -2.77
C ILE A 97 16.67 -0.69 -3.03
N PRO A 98 15.75 -0.06 -2.29
CA PRO A 98 14.32 -0.26 -2.49
C PRO A 98 13.85 0.43 -3.78
N LEU A 99 13.05 -0.29 -4.55
CA LEU A 99 12.28 0.21 -5.69
C LEU A 99 10.81 0.43 -5.31
N ALA A 100 10.26 -0.45 -4.45
CA ALA A 100 8.96 -0.25 -3.84
C ALA A 100 8.92 -0.81 -2.41
N ILE A 101 8.11 -0.19 -1.55
CA ILE A 101 7.81 -0.69 -0.21
C ILE A 101 6.30 -0.70 -0.02
N VAL A 102 5.74 -1.87 0.27
CA VAL A 102 4.31 -2.12 0.29
C VAL A 102 3.87 -2.58 1.67
N GLU A 103 2.81 -1.96 2.15
CA GLU A 103 2.06 -2.35 3.33
C GLU A 103 0.67 -2.80 2.93
N VAL A 104 0.13 -3.78 3.64
CA VAL A 104 -1.18 -4.35 3.37
C VAL A 104 -2.06 -4.22 4.59
N LYS A 105 -3.27 -3.70 4.40
CA LYS A 105 -4.25 -3.59 5.48
C LYS A 105 -5.64 -3.98 5.06
N ILE A 106 -6.35 -4.74 5.88
CA ILE A 106 -7.74 -5.08 5.58
C ILE A 106 -8.74 -4.51 6.58
N GLY A 107 -10.04 -4.58 6.23
CA GLY A 107 -11.11 -4.12 7.10
C GLY A 107 -11.08 -2.62 7.39
N VAL A 108 -10.59 -1.82 6.44
CA VAL A 108 -10.37 -0.40 6.63
C VAL A 108 -11.69 0.36 6.49
N SER A 109 -12.03 1.10 7.55
CA SER A 109 -13.23 1.94 7.59
C SER A 109 -12.93 3.44 7.73
N LYS A 110 -11.72 3.80 8.19
CA LYS A 110 -11.28 5.18 8.51
C LYS A 110 -9.77 5.29 8.36
N LEU A 111 -9.25 6.48 8.06
CA LEU A 111 -7.81 6.70 7.87
C LEU A 111 -7.00 6.44 9.16
N THR A 112 -7.60 6.59 10.34
CA THR A 112 -6.93 6.30 11.61
C THR A 112 -6.39 4.87 11.70
N ARG A 113 -6.98 3.92 10.95
CA ARG A 113 -6.49 2.53 10.84
C ARG A 113 -5.26 2.38 9.93
N LEU A 114 -5.01 3.36 9.06
CA LEU A 114 -3.90 3.40 8.11
C LEU A 114 -2.76 4.32 8.56
N LYS A 115 -3.03 5.24 9.50
CA LYS A 115 -2.12 6.31 9.89
C LYS A 115 -0.71 5.81 10.27
N GLY A 116 -0.65 4.72 11.05
CA GLY A 116 0.63 4.13 11.48
C GLY A 116 1.46 3.63 10.30
N ASP A 117 0.83 3.02 9.30
CA ASP A 117 1.51 2.47 8.12
C ASP A 117 1.90 3.58 7.13
N LEU A 118 1.05 4.60 6.96
CA LEU A 118 1.41 5.82 6.23
C LEU A 118 2.64 6.52 6.84
N GLU A 119 2.69 6.63 8.17
CA GLU A 119 3.84 7.20 8.89
C GLU A 119 5.07 6.30 8.80
N LYS A 120 4.89 4.99 8.86
CA LYS A 120 5.96 4.00 8.71
C LYS A 120 6.63 4.12 7.34
N ILE A 121 5.87 4.14 6.26
CA ILE A 121 6.40 4.26 4.90
C ILE A 121 7.05 5.64 4.69
N SER A 122 6.33 6.74 4.97
CA SER A 122 6.86 8.09 4.75
C SER A 122 8.12 8.37 5.57
N THR A 123 8.19 7.91 6.82
CA THR A 123 9.40 8.00 7.66
C THR A 123 10.55 7.19 7.07
N THR A 124 10.27 6.00 6.54
CA THR A 124 11.29 5.15 5.90
C THR A 124 11.91 5.85 4.70
N LEU A 125 11.09 6.47 3.83
CA LEU A 125 11.57 7.27 2.69
C LEU A 125 12.33 8.53 3.15
N ALA A 126 11.81 9.25 4.14
CA ALA A 126 12.41 10.48 4.65
C ALA A 126 13.83 10.27 5.22
N LEU A 127 14.11 9.08 5.77
CA LEU A 127 15.41 8.74 6.33
C LEU A 127 16.47 8.34 5.28
N MET A 128 16.04 7.98 4.07
CA MET A 128 16.94 7.71 2.95
C MET A 128 17.50 9.01 2.35
N GLN A 129 18.65 8.93 1.70
CA GLN A 129 19.15 10.01 0.84
C GLN A 129 18.15 10.28 -0.31
N PRO A 130 17.93 11.55 -0.71
CA PRO A 130 16.94 11.90 -1.73
C PRO A 130 17.08 11.14 -3.06
N LYS A 131 18.33 10.87 -3.50
CA LYS A 131 18.60 10.10 -4.73
C LYS A 131 18.06 8.66 -4.71
N PHE A 132 17.87 8.07 -3.53
CA PHE A 132 17.26 6.74 -3.39
C PHE A 132 15.76 6.87 -3.10
N ALA A 133 15.37 7.80 -2.21
CA ALA A 133 13.97 8.03 -1.86
C ALA A 133 13.10 8.40 -3.08
N SER A 134 13.59 9.29 -3.95
CA SER A 134 12.91 9.71 -5.18
C SER A 134 12.62 8.56 -6.15
N ARG A 135 13.33 7.44 -6.02
CA ARG A 135 13.25 6.28 -6.92
C ARG A 135 12.44 5.13 -6.33
N ALA A 136 12.16 5.17 -5.03
CA ALA A 136 11.34 4.20 -4.34
C ALA A 136 9.87 4.65 -4.32
N VAL A 137 8.94 3.75 -4.65
CA VAL A 137 7.50 4.00 -4.50
C VAL A 137 7.01 3.35 -3.21
N GLY A 138 6.48 4.15 -2.29
CA GLY A 138 5.73 3.61 -1.16
C GLY A 138 4.30 3.28 -1.59
N ALA A 139 3.75 2.18 -1.11
CA ALA A 139 2.36 1.82 -1.35
C ALA A 139 1.71 1.26 -0.07
N LEU A 140 0.55 1.78 0.30
CA LEU A 140 -0.31 1.17 1.30
C LEU A 140 -1.53 0.60 0.60
N VAL A 141 -1.55 -0.71 0.40
CA VAL A 141 -2.67 -1.45 -0.17
C VAL A 141 -3.67 -1.72 0.93
N PHE A 142 -4.95 -1.48 0.66
CA PHE A 142 -5.98 -1.81 1.63
C PHE A 142 -7.31 -2.27 1.06
N GLN A 143 -7.98 -3.10 1.85
CA GLN A 143 -9.35 -3.55 1.63
C GLN A 143 -10.32 -2.74 2.48
N MET A 144 -11.33 -2.19 1.83
CA MET A 144 -12.53 -1.64 2.44
C MET A 144 -13.65 -2.65 2.34
N HIS A 145 -14.39 -2.84 3.44
CA HIS A 145 -15.54 -3.72 3.47
C HIS A 145 -16.78 -2.96 3.96
N THR A 146 -17.89 -3.12 3.24
CA THR A 146 -19.17 -2.46 3.50
C THR A 146 -20.26 -3.50 3.61
N THR A 147 -20.78 -3.64 4.81
CA THR A 147 -21.94 -4.47 5.13
C THR A 147 -23.09 -3.58 5.61
N SER A 148 -24.29 -4.13 5.61
CA SER A 148 -25.47 -3.47 6.15
C SER A 148 -26.25 -4.44 7.03
N LYS A 149 -26.84 -3.92 8.11
CA LYS A 149 -27.86 -4.65 8.89
C LYS A 149 -29.27 -4.42 8.34
N LYS A 150 -29.43 -3.49 7.39
CA LYS A 150 -30.70 -3.12 6.76
C LYS A 150 -30.79 -3.75 5.38
N TRP A 151 -32.01 -3.83 4.85
CA TRP A 151 -32.23 -4.29 3.48
C TRP A 151 -31.63 -3.31 2.46
N TYR A 152 -30.47 -3.65 1.90
CA TYR A 152 -29.78 -2.89 0.87
C TYR A 152 -29.78 -3.66 -0.45
N ARG A 153 -30.15 -2.97 -1.53
CA ARG A 153 -29.91 -3.41 -2.91
C ARG A 153 -28.47 -3.08 -3.33
N ALA A 154 -28.02 -3.67 -4.45
CA ALA A 154 -26.67 -3.49 -4.98
C ALA A 154 -26.25 -2.01 -5.11
N GLU A 155 -27.13 -1.15 -5.62
CA GLU A 155 -26.87 0.29 -5.79
C GLU A 155 -26.62 1.01 -4.45
N GLN A 156 -27.31 0.60 -3.39
CA GLN A 156 -27.13 1.17 -2.05
C GLN A 156 -25.79 0.76 -1.45
N PHE A 157 -25.34 -0.49 -1.69
CA PHE A 157 -23.99 -0.93 -1.33
C PHE A 157 -22.91 -0.15 -2.09
N ARG A 158 -23.11 0.08 -3.39
CA ARG A 158 -22.22 0.89 -4.22
C ARG A 158 -22.11 2.31 -3.69
N ALA A 159 -23.24 2.99 -3.48
CA ALA A 159 -23.27 4.35 -2.94
C ALA A 159 -22.62 4.46 -1.55
N ALA A 160 -22.84 3.45 -0.68
CA ALA A 160 -22.21 3.41 0.63
C ALA A 160 -20.69 3.20 0.57
N ALA A 161 -20.19 2.37 -0.36
CA ALA A 161 -18.76 2.20 -0.61
C ALA A 161 -18.12 3.49 -1.13
N GLU A 162 -18.73 4.12 -2.14
CA GLU A 162 -18.27 5.41 -2.70
C GLU A 162 -18.23 6.52 -1.65
N ALA A 163 -19.23 6.60 -0.77
CA ALA A 163 -19.24 7.57 0.32
C ALA A 163 -18.06 7.36 1.29
N LYS A 164 -17.70 6.11 1.60
CA LYS A 164 -16.53 5.80 2.41
C LYS A 164 -15.22 6.13 1.69
N GLU A 165 -15.13 5.84 0.39
CA GLU A 165 -13.96 6.18 -0.43
C GLU A 165 -13.75 7.71 -0.47
N LYS A 166 -14.80 8.48 -0.73
CA LYS A 166 -14.76 9.95 -0.72
C LYS A 166 -14.31 10.49 0.63
N ARG A 167 -14.84 9.94 1.72
CA ARG A 167 -14.42 10.31 3.08
C ARG A 167 -12.94 10.02 3.33
N LEU A 168 -12.45 8.83 2.95
CA LEU A 168 -11.04 8.48 3.10
C LEU A 168 -10.12 9.39 2.29
N ARG A 169 -10.52 9.77 1.07
CA ARG A 169 -9.77 10.74 0.25
C ARG A 169 -9.64 12.10 0.94
N GLU A 170 -10.72 12.59 1.55
CA GLU A 170 -10.66 13.86 2.29
C GLU A 170 -9.82 13.75 3.57
N GLU A 171 -9.98 12.66 4.34
CA GLU A 171 -9.13 12.40 5.50
C GLU A 171 -7.64 12.34 5.10
N LEU A 172 -7.32 11.67 3.99
CA LEU A 172 -5.95 11.57 3.45
C LEU A 172 -5.42 12.94 3.03
N ARG A 173 -6.23 13.77 2.37
CA ARG A 173 -5.87 15.13 1.99
C ARG A 173 -5.50 15.97 3.21
N ILE A 174 -6.28 15.86 4.29
CA ILE A 174 -6.00 16.55 5.55
C ILE A 174 -4.70 16.03 6.17
N PHE A 175 -4.50 14.71 6.19
CA PHE A 175 -3.26 14.09 6.69
C PHE A 175 -2.02 14.52 5.89
N ALA A 176 -2.13 14.67 4.57
CA ALA A 176 -1.05 15.08 3.69
C ALA A 176 -0.59 16.53 3.92
N LYS A 177 -1.45 17.44 4.37
CA LYS A 177 -1.09 18.84 4.65
C LYS A 177 0.06 19.00 5.65
N GLY A 178 0.23 18.04 6.57
CA GLY A 178 1.33 18.05 7.54
C GLY A 178 2.68 17.55 6.99
N ARG A 179 2.78 17.25 5.69
CA ARG A 179 3.94 16.63 5.05
C ARG A 179 4.23 17.31 3.72
N THR A 180 5.10 18.32 3.73
CA THR A 180 5.46 19.10 2.53
C THR A 180 6.33 18.33 1.54
N ASP A 181 7.08 17.36 2.05
CA ASP A 181 8.10 16.63 1.30
C ASP A 181 7.61 15.24 0.85
N THR A 182 6.30 15.00 0.93
CA THR A 182 5.72 13.70 0.60
C THR A 182 4.33 13.86 -0.04
N ILE A 183 4.14 13.24 -1.20
CA ILE A 183 2.83 13.16 -1.86
C ILE A 183 2.14 11.85 -1.50
N PHE A 184 0.82 11.93 -1.31
CA PHE A 184 -0.06 10.80 -1.08
C PHE A 184 -1.16 10.80 -2.14
N ALA A 185 -1.31 9.71 -2.89
CA ALA A 185 -2.33 9.59 -3.93
C ALA A 185 -3.10 8.27 -3.77
N MET A 186 -4.43 8.34 -3.69
CA MET A 186 -5.28 7.15 -3.53
C MET A 186 -5.81 6.68 -4.89
N HIS A 187 -5.56 5.41 -5.21
CA HIS A 187 -5.94 4.74 -6.45
C HIS A 187 -6.84 3.54 -6.13
N SER A 188 -7.83 3.29 -6.99
CA SER A 188 -8.57 2.03 -6.93
C SER A 188 -7.76 0.95 -7.65
N LEU A 189 -7.74 -0.26 -7.08
CA LEU A 189 -7.07 -1.43 -7.68
C LEU A 189 -8.05 -2.35 -8.41
N GLN A 190 -9.29 -1.89 -8.56
CA GLN A 190 -10.40 -2.64 -9.15
C GLN A 190 -11.19 -1.74 -10.10
N ARG A 191 -11.89 -2.37 -11.05
CA ARG A 191 -12.82 -1.63 -11.91
C ARG A 191 -14.02 -1.10 -11.08
N PRO A 192 -14.68 -0.01 -11.48
CA PRO A 192 -15.76 0.60 -10.68
C PRO A 192 -16.94 -0.33 -10.36
N ASP A 193 -17.20 -1.32 -11.21
CA ASP A 193 -18.28 -2.30 -11.11
C ASP A 193 -17.93 -3.53 -10.24
N GLU A 194 -16.66 -3.72 -9.89
CA GLU A 194 -16.21 -4.89 -9.13
C GLU A 194 -16.49 -4.76 -7.62
N GLY A 195 -16.67 -5.91 -6.96
CA GLY A 195 -16.66 -5.99 -5.49
C GLY A 195 -18.00 -5.81 -4.79
N VAL A 196 -19.09 -5.47 -5.51
CA VAL A 196 -20.45 -5.50 -4.98
C VAL A 196 -21.04 -6.89 -5.21
N THR A 197 -21.30 -7.63 -4.14
CA THR A 197 -21.70 -9.04 -4.23
C THR A 197 -22.94 -9.28 -3.37
N GLY A 198 -23.98 -9.83 -4.00
CA GLY A 198 -25.10 -10.44 -3.29
C GLY A 198 -24.67 -11.80 -2.76
N ARG A 199 -25.33 -12.29 -1.71
CA ARG A 199 -25.09 -13.64 -1.19
C ARG A 199 -26.36 -14.44 -1.32
N ALA A 200 -26.40 -15.35 -2.30
CA ALA A 200 -27.40 -16.40 -2.37
C ALA A 200 -27.51 -17.11 -1.01
N VAL A 201 -28.74 -17.13 -0.46
CA VAL A 201 -29.07 -17.88 0.74
C VAL A 201 -29.98 -19.01 0.29
N ASP A 202 -29.54 -20.25 0.51
CA ASP A 202 -30.31 -21.43 0.12
C ASP A 202 -31.75 -21.34 0.66
N GLY A 203 -32.72 -21.54 -0.23
CA GLY A 203 -34.15 -21.52 0.10
C GLY A 203 -34.81 -20.14 0.15
N ILE A 204 -34.10 -19.06 -0.19
CA ILE A 204 -34.69 -17.72 -0.31
C ILE A 204 -34.38 -17.20 -1.73
N GLY A 205 -35.41 -16.81 -2.50
CA GLY A 205 -35.28 -16.47 -3.93
C GLY A 205 -34.29 -15.33 -4.24
N GLU A 206 -34.01 -15.07 -5.53
CA GLU A 206 -32.98 -14.13 -6.01
C GLU A 206 -33.05 -12.71 -5.39
N GLU A 207 -34.23 -12.24 -4.98
CA GLU A 207 -34.36 -10.94 -4.30
C GLU A 207 -33.71 -10.92 -2.90
N ALA A 208 -33.55 -12.08 -2.26
CA ALA A 208 -32.97 -12.24 -0.92
C ALA A 208 -31.45 -12.43 -0.91
N GLU A 209 -30.81 -12.45 -2.07
CA GLU A 209 -29.35 -12.37 -2.15
C GLU A 209 -28.82 -11.03 -1.63
N TRP A 210 -29.70 -10.04 -1.57
CA TRP A 210 -29.45 -8.70 -1.12
C TRP A 210 -30.04 -8.50 0.30
N GLY A 211 -29.68 -7.40 0.96
CA GLY A 211 -30.05 -7.19 2.37
C GLY A 211 -28.91 -7.45 3.35
N ALA A 212 -29.16 -8.16 4.45
CA ALA A 212 -28.18 -8.33 5.52
C ALA A 212 -26.95 -9.18 5.13
N PHE A 213 -27.06 -9.92 4.03
CA PHE A 213 -26.04 -10.85 3.56
C PHE A 213 -25.22 -10.32 2.36
N GLY A 214 -25.70 -9.26 1.70
CA GLY A 214 -24.96 -8.56 0.66
C GLY A 214 -23.82 -7.72 1.25
N HIS A 215 -22.81 -7.44 0.42
CA HIS A 215 -21.69 -6.58 0.80
C HIS A 215 -21.00 -5.93 -0.40
N ALA A 216 -20.21 -4.89 -0.11
CA ALA A 216 -19.24 -4.34 -1.05
C ALA A 216 -17.83 -4.41 -0.48
N THR A 217 -16.94 -5.10 -1.18
CA THR A 217 -15.52 -5.22 -0.86
C THR A 217 -14.70 -4.52 -1.95
N ARG A 218 -13.98 -3.46 -1.59
CA ARG A 218 -13.20 -2.63 -2.52
C ARG A 218 -11.74 -2.58 -2.12
N TYR A 219 -10.83 -2.70 -3.08
CA TYR A 219 -9.39 -2.64 -2.84
C TYR A 219 -8.76 -1.38 -3.45
N HIS A 220 -7.83 -0.80 -2.71
CA HIS A 220 -7.21 0.48 -3.03
C HIS A 220 -5.71 0.46 -2.72
N ALA A 221 -4.96 1.37 -3.31
CA ALA A 221 -3.60 1.70 -2.91
C ALA A 221 -3.51 3.19 -2.60
N ILE A 222 -2.80 3.56 -1.53
CA ILE A 222 -2.25 4.91 -1.38
C ILE A 222 -0.78 4.86 -1.80
N LEU A 223 -0.45 5.48 -2.92
CA LEU A 223 0.94 5.70 -3.32
C LEU A 223 1.54 6.85 -2.51
N ILE A 224 2.80 6.68 -2.14
CA ILE A 224 3.56 7.58 -1.28
C ILE A 224 4.90 7.87 -1.96
N ARG A 225 5.17 9.14 -2.23
CA ARG A 225 6.36 9.57 -2.97
C ARG A 225 7.10 10.67 -2.23
N ASP A 226 8.42 10.54 -2.20
CA ASP A 226 9.31 11.59 -1.72
C ASP A 226 9.46 12.68 -2.79
N THR A 227 9.25 13.94 -2.44
CA THR A 227 9.34 15.08 -3.37
C THR A 227 10.57 15.94 -3.15
N ARG A 228 11.49 15.53 -2.27
CA ARG A 228 12.67 16.32 -1.97
C ARG A 228 13.55 16.41 -3.21
N PRO A 229 14.17 17.57 -3.47
CA PRO A 229 15.07 17.73 -4.61
C PRO A 229 16.24 16.76 -4.48
N VAL A 230 16.60 16.12 -5.60
CA VAL A 230 17.80 15.29 -5.69
C VAL A 230 18.98 16.23 -5.96
N PRO A 231 19.98 16.32 -5.07
CA PRO A 231 21.14 17.15 -5.30
C PRO A 231 21.90 16.68 -6.56
N PRO A 232 22.51 17.60 -7.33
CA PRO A 232 23.34 17.23 -8.46
C PRO A 232 24.53 16.38 -7.99
N PRO A 233 25.03 15.47 -8.84
CA PRO A 233 26.25 14.73 -8.54
C PRO A 233 27.39 15.73 -8.29
N PRO A 234 28.29 15.45 -7.33
CA PRO A 234 29.40 16.32 -7.03
C PRO A 234 30.34 16.38 -8.24
N SER A 235 30.69 17.59 -8.64
CA SER A 235 31.61 17.90 -9.72
C SER A 235 33.07 17.94 -9.25
N THR A 236 33.30 18.09 -7.94
CA THR A 236 34.63 18.13 -7.33
C THR A 236 34.78 17.16 -6.15
N ILE A 237 36.04 16.84 -5.80
CA ILE A 237 36.36 16.05 -4.59
C ILE A 237 35.93 16.80 -3.31
N ALA A 238 36.00 18.13 -3.30
CA ALA A 238 35.55 18.95 -2.18
C ALA A 238 34.02 18.85 -2.00
N GLU A 239 33.26 18.90 -3.10
CA GLU A 239 31.82 18.66 -3.10
C GLU A 239 31.46 17.23 -2.70
N LEU A 240 32.25 16.24 -3.15
CA LEU A 240 32.04 14.86 -2.74
C LEU A 240 32.25 14.71 -1.23
N ARG A 241 33.28 15.34 -0.66
CA ARG A 241 33.55 15.33 0.79
C ARG A 241 32.48 16.05 1.61
N SER A 242 31.99 17.20 1.14
CA SER A 242 30.91 17.95 1.80
C SER A 242 29.58 17.18 1.76
N GLN A 243 29.24 16.55 0.63
CA GLN A 243 28.03 15.74 0.49
C GLN A 243 28.10 14.41 1.24
N SER A 244 29.30 13.84 1.44
CA SER A 244 29.50 12.59 2.18
C SER A 244 29.67 12.78 3.70
N GLY A 245 29.59 14.02 4.20
CA GLY A 245 29.64 14.33 5.64
C GLY A 245 30.89 13.77 6.33
N ARG A 246 32.05 13.84 5.66
CA ARG A 246 33.35 13.53 6.27
C ARG A 246 33.94 14.75 6.94
#